data_AF-X1S7Y9-F1
#
_entry.id   AF-X1S7Y9-F1
#
_cell.length_a   1.000
_cell.length_b   1.000
_cell.length_c   1.000
_cell.angle_alpha   90.00
_cell.angle_beta   90.00
_cell.angle_gamma   90.00
#
_symmetry.space_group_name_H-M   'P 1'
#
loop_
_entity.id
_entity.type
_entity.pdbx_description
1 polymer ?
#
loop_
_entity_poly.entity_id
_entity_poly.type
_entity_poly.pdbx_seq_one_letter_code
_entity_poly.pdbx_strand_id
1 'polypeptide(L)' 'PFTGETYKYQNLPMQFRETPATRQGRAPLLGEHTEEILVDILGYKKEDIPRLLDEIGRP' A
#
# COMPACT_ATOMS: atom_id res chain seq x y z
N PRO A 1 6.58 -8.27 -10.19
CA PRO A 1 5.71 -9.03 -9.26
C PRO A 1 6.55 -9.58 -8.09
N PHE A 2 6.08 -9.49 -6.85
CA PHE A 2 6.83 -10.00 -5.69
C PHE A 2 7.10 -11.51 -5.79
N THR A 3 6.17 -12.26 -6.38
CA THR A 3 6.27 -13.70 -6.64
C THR A 3 7.08 -14.05 -7.91
N GLY A 4 7.54 -13.07 -8.68
CA GLY A 4 8.15 -13.30 -10.01
C GLY A 4 7.16 -13.71 -11.11
N GLU A 5 5.91 -14.02 -10.76
CA GLU A 5 4.88 -14.45 -11.70
C GLU A 5 4.04 -13.29 -12.25
N THR A 6 3.64 -13.37 -13.51
CA THR A 6 2.75 -12.38 -14.13
C THR A 6 1.30 -12.85 -14.07
N TYR A 7 0.44 -12.04 -13.46
CA TYR A 7 -1.00 -12.31 -13.38
C TYR A 7 -1.78 -11.44 -14.37
N LYS A 8 -2.83 -12.01 -14.97
CA LYS A 8 -3.80 -11.23 -15.75
C LYS A 8 -4.71 -10.48 -14.78
N TYR A 9 -4.77 -9.17 -14.94
CA TYR A 9 -5.65 -8.29 -14.16
C TYR A 9 -6.49 -7.45 -15.11
N GLN A 10 -7.78 -7.37 -14.83
CA GLN A 10 -8.71 -6.58 -15.64
C GLN A 10 -8.33 -5.11 -15.56
N ASN A 11 -8.22 -4.45 -16.71
CA ASN A 11 -7.95 -3.02 -16.74
C ASN A 11 -9.23 -2.23 -16.43
N LEU A 12 -9.09 -0.91 -16.29
CA LEU A 12 -10.21 0.00 -16.09
C LEU A 12 -11.24 -0.13 -17.23
N PRO A 13 -12.55 -0.05 -16.92
CA PRO A 13 -13.61 -0.25 -17.91
C PRO A 13 -13.73 0.88 -18.95
N MET A 14 -13.00 1.97 -18.78
CA MET A 14 -13.09 3.21 -19.55
C MET A 14 -11.71 3.88 -19.64
N GLN A 15 -11.54 4.75 -20.64
CA GLN A 15 -10.28 5.45 -20.88
C GLN A 15 -10.47 6.95 -20.67
N PHE A 16 -9.49 7.58 -20.01
CA PHE A 16 -9.44 9.02 -19.83
C PHE A 16 -8.38 9.62 -20.75
N ARG A 17 -8.73 10.72 -21.44
CA ARG A 17 -7.83 11.36 -22.41
C ARG A 17 -6.77 12.23 -21.73
N GLU A 18 -7.17 13.06 -20.77
CA GLU A 18 -6.29 14.06 -20.16
C GLU A 18 -5.50 13.51 -18.97
N THR A 19 -6.10 12.58 -18.24
CA THR A 19 -5.46 11.88 -17.12
C THR A 19 -5.57 10.37 -17.31
N PRO A 20 -4.80 9.77 -18.23
CA PRO A 20 -4.81 8.33 -18.45
C PRO A 20 -4.49 7.60 -17.15
N ALA A 21 -5.38 6.72 -16.74
CA ALA A 21 -5.17 5.95 -15.53
C ALA A 21 -4.18 4.80 -15.81
N THR A 22 -3.15 4.73 -14.99
CA THR A 22 -2.06 3.76 -15.10
C THR A 22 -2.04 2.85 -13.87
N ARG A 23 -1.70 1.57 -14.06
CA ARG A 23 -1.48 0.66 -12.94
C ARG A 23 -0.14 0.99 -12.30
N GLN A 24 -0.16 1.40 -11.04
CA GLN A 24 1.04 1.82 -10.31
C GLN A 24 1.91 0.66 -9.82
N GLY A 25 1.41 -0.58 -9.86
CA GLY A 25 2.18 -1.76 -9.45
C GLY A 25 1.30 -2.94 -9.08
N ARG A 26 1.86 -3.81 -8.24
CA ARG A 26 1.13 -4.91 -7.59
C ARG A 26 0.26 -4.36 -6.47
N ALA A 27 -0.70 -5.17 -6.01
CA ALA A 27 -1.33 -4.91 -4.72
C ALA A 27 -0.27 -4.96 -3.59
N PRO A 28 -0.35 -4.07 -2.58
CA PRO A 28 0.53 -4.11 -1.41
C PRO A 28 0.39 -5.42 -0.63
N LEU A 29 1.46 -5.85 0.04
CA LEU A 29 1.38 -6.91 1.05
C LEU A 29 0.71 -6.40 2.34
N LEU A 30 0.25 -7.34 3.16
CA LEU A 30 -0.29 -7.02 4.48
C LEU A 30 0.79 -6.31 5.31
N GLY A 31 0.50 -5.07 5.71
CA GLY A 31 1.42 -4.24 6.48
C GLY A 31 2.56 -3.56 5.70
N GLU A 32 2.63 -3.69 4.36
CA GLU A 32 3.77 -3.19 3.54
C GLU A 32 4.06 -1.70 3.74
N HIS A 33 3.02 -0.88 3.94
CA HIS A 33 3.13 0.58 4.09
C HIS A 33 2.78 1.10 5.50
N THR A 34 2.65 0.22 6.49
CA THR A 34 2.19 0.64 7.83
C THR A 34 3.16 1.64 8.49
N GLU A 35 4.47 1.40 8.39
CA GLU A 35 5.49 2.32 8.95
C GLU A 35 5.50 3.66 8.22
N GLU A 36 5.46 3.66 6.88
CA GLU A 36 5.41 4.87 6.05
C GLU A 36 4.21 5.74 6.42
N ILE A 37 3.03 5.15 6.56
CA ILE A 37 1.81 5.90 6.90
C ILE A 37 1.90 6.44 8.32
N LEU A 38 2.29 5.62 9.30
CA LEU A 38 2.32 6.04 10.71
C LEU A 38 3.39 7.11 10.96
N VAL A 39 4.58 6.95 10.41
CA VAL A 39 5.72 7.83 10.70
C VAL A 39 5.76 9.00 9.72
N ASP A 40 5.84 8.73 8.42
CA ASP A 40 6.17 9.74 7.43
C ASP A 40 4.97 10.63 7.10
N ILE A 41 3.76 10.06 7.11
CA ILE A 41 2.53 10.80 6.78
C ILE A 41 1.85 11.35 8.04
N LEU A 42 1.68 10.52 9.08
CA LEU A 42 0.95 10.91 10.29
C LEU A 42 1.84 11.50 11.39
N GLY A 43 3.16 11.37 11.28
CA GLY A 43 4.11 11.99 12.21
C GLY A 43 4.21 11.30 13.57
N TYR A 44 3.78 10.04 13.69
CA TYR A 44 4.05 9.27 14.90
C TYR A 44 5.54 9.04 15.06
N LYS A 45 5.99 9.01 16.32
CA LYS A 45 7.36 8.64 16.61
C LYS A 45 7.56 7.15 16.35
N LYS A 46 8.74 6.81 15.86
CA LYS A 46 9.09 5.41 15.56
C LYS A 46 9.03 4.53 16.81
N GLU A 47 9.32 5.12 17.97
CA GLU A 47 9.24 4.43 19.27
C GLU A 47 7.81 4.04 19.68
N ASP A 48 6.78 4.74 19.18
CA ASP A 48 5.38 4.49 19.52
C ASP A 48 4.74 3.37 18.69
N ILE A 49 5.38 2.98 17.57
CA ILE A 49 4.84 2.00 16.62
C ILE A 49 4.46 0.67 17.30
N PRO A 50 5.30 0.03 18.14
CA PRO A 50 4.96 -1.27 18.72
C PRO A 50 3.66 -1.21 19.53
N ARG A 51 3.47 -0.15 20.32
CA ARG A 51 2.25 0.06 21.12
C ARG A 51 1.03 0.22 20.22
N LEU A 52 1.15 1.04 19.17
CA LEU A 52 0.05 1.27 18.22
C LEU A 52 -0.36 -0.03 17.50
N LEU A 53 0.61 -0.85 17.10
CA LEU A 53 0.33 -2.14 16.46
C LEU A 53 -0.33 -3.14 17.42
N ASP A 54 0.04 -3.12 18.71
CA ASP A 54 -0.59 -3.97 19.72
C ASP A 54 -2.05 -3.55 20.01
N GLU A 55 -2.34 -2.24 19.99
CA GLU A 55 -3.70 -1.70 20.19
C GLU A 55 -4.63 -1.99 19.01
N ILE A 56 -4.13 -1.86 17.78
CA ILE A 56 -4.90 -2.02 16.54
C ILE A 56 -5.06 -3.50 16.16
N GLY A 57 -4.19 -4.36 16.70
CA GLY A 57 -4.01 -5.74 16.27
C GLY A 57 -2.92 -5.81 15.20
N ARG A 58 -1.89 -6.62 15.48
CA ARG A 58 -0.77 -6.77 14.54
C ARG A 58 -1.26 -7.37 13.22
N PRO A 59 -0.76 -6.85 12.08
CA PRO A 59 -0.99 -7.47 10.78
C PRO A 59 -0.46 -8.91 10.73
#